data_AF-A0A9D7MXH7-F1
#
_entry.id   AF-A0A9D7MXH7-F1
#
_cell.length_a   1.000
_cell.length_b   1.000
_cell.length_c   1.000
_cell.angle_alpha   90.00
_cell.angle_beta   90.00
_cell.angle_gamma   90.00
#
_symmetry.space_group_name_H-M   'P 1'
#
loop_
_entity.id
_entity.type
_entity.pdbx_description
1 polymer ?
#
loop_
_entity_poly.entity_id
_entity_poly.type
_entity_poly.pdbx_seq_one_letter_code
_entity_poly.pdbx_strand_id
1 'polypeptide(L)'
;MQLREAPAWTPQLRAEIECCWQAMAATLGEHVVGVRDADYIERRYCRHPEKNYRIFLLRTRLGQRPLAAFVLRATGGEPGAASYELMDVLAPLERVAEVVHQARRLLVALGGAVLTAWLSDALLPVFNANGAAAVQDLDVIVPGNGWTQGPAHETLVGRWWLMGGDTDFH
;
A
#
# COMPACT_ATOMS: atom_id res chain seq x y z
N MET A 1 -12.46 3.84 14.10
CA MET A 1 -11.69 2.63 13.76
C MET A 1 -10.57 2.41 14.76
N GLN A 2 -9.95 1.24 14.75
CA GLN A 2 -8.76 0.91 15.53
C GLN A 2 -7.63 0.56 14.57
N LEU A 3 -6.48 1.21 14.74
CA LEU A 3 -5.25 0.93 14.01
C LEU A 3 -4.32 0.13 14.91
N ARG A 4 -3.74 -0.96 14.39
CA ARG A 4 -2.76 -1.77 15.13
C ARG A 4 -1.64 -2.21 14.21
N GLU A 5 -0.42 -2.16 14.72
CA GLU A 5 0.72 -2.84 14.10
C GLU A 5 0.59 -4.34 14.30
N ALA A 6 0.98 -5.12 13.29
CA ALA A 6 1.10 -6.56 13.38
C ALA A 6 2.57 -6.91 13.71
N PRO A 7 2.88 -7.35 14.95
CA PRO A 7 4.27 -7.53 15.39
C PRO A 7 4.94 -8.81 14.85
N ALA A 8 4.14 -9.76 14.35
CA ALA A 8 4.62 -11.03 13.81
C ALA A 8 3.63 -11.59 12.79
N TRP A 9 4.14 -12.40 11.86
CA TRP A 9 3.28 -13.15 10.95
C TRP A 9 2.62 -14.32 11.69
N THR A 10 1.29 -14.34 11.69
CA THR A 10 0.47 -15.35 12.39
C THR A 10 -0.65 -15.84 11.47
N PRO A 11 -1.25 -17.02 11.73
CA PRO A 11 -2.41 -17.48 10.97
C PRO A 11 -3.57 -16.47 10.96
N GLN A 12 -3.76 -15.76 12.07
CA GLN A 12 -4.78 -14.71 12.17
C GLN A 12 -4.47 -13.53 11.24
N LEU A 13 -3.23 -13.02 11.26
CA LEU A 13 -2.80 -11.95 10.35
C LEU A 13 -2.95 -12.38 8.89
N ARG A 14 -2.56 -13.61 8.55
CA ARG A 14 -2.71 -14.16 7.19
C ARG A 14 -4.17 -14.08 6.74
N ALA A 15 -5.11 -14.54 7.57
CA ALA A 15 -6.54 -14.48 7.25
C ALA A 15 -7.06 -13.04 7.12
N GLU A 16 -6.51 -12.11 7.88
CA GLU A 16 -6.91 -10.70 7.84
C GLU A 16 -6.40 -9.98 6.60
N ILE A 17 -5.16 -10.25 6.21
CA ILE A 17 -4.58 -9.78 4.94
C ILE A 17 -5.38 -10.34 3.77
N GLU A 18 -5.70 -11.63 3.79
CA GLU A 18 -6.51 -12.26 2.76
C GLU A 18 -7.90 -11.61 2.65
N CYS A 19 -8.53 -11.29 3.78
CA CYS A 19 -9.79 -10.56 3.79
C CYS A 19 -9.66 -9.15 3.20
N CYS A 20 -8.59 -8.42 3.51
CA CYS A 20 -8.32 -7.10 2.93
C CYS A 20 -8.07 -7.18 1.41
N TRP A 21 -7.29 -8.16 0.97
CA TRP A 21 -7.02 -8.43 -0.44
C TRP A 21 -8.31 -8.71 -1.22
N GLN A 22 -9.15 -9.63 -0.73
CA GLN A 22 -10.41 -9.97 -1.39
C GLN A 22 -11.35 -8.75 -1.47
N ALA A 23 -11.39 -7.92 -0.43
CA ALA A 23 -12.20 -6.71 -0.42
C ALA A 23 -11.66 -5.66 -1.40
N MET A 24 -10.34 -5.48 -1.47
CA MET A 24 -9.69 -4.64 -2.49
C MET A 24 -10.01 -5.13 -3.89
N ALA A 25 -9.74 -6.41 -4.16
CA ALA A 25 -9.93 -7.05 -5.47
C ALA A 25 -11.36 -6.88 -6.00
N ALA A 26 -12.36 -6.96 -5.12
CA ALA A 26 -13.77 -6.76 -5.48
C ALA A 26 -14.12 -5.32 -5.91
N THR A 27 -13.26 -4.34 -5.64
CA THR A 27 -13.52 -2.91 -5.88
C THR A 27 -12.54 -2.26 -6.86
N LEU A 28 -11.57 -3.00 -7.41
CA LEU A 28 -10.53 -2.47 -8.31
C LEU A 28 -11.09 -1.81 -9.57
N GLY A 29 -12.31 -2.16 -9.99
CA GLY A 29 -12.92 -1.61 -11.19
C GLY A 29 -12.06 -1.91 -12.42
N GLU A 30 -11.58 -0.88 -13.09
CA GLU A 30 -10.71 -1.00 -14.27
C GLU A 30 -9.21 -1.10 -13.92
N HIS A 31 -8.83 -0.94 -12.65
CA HIS A 31 -7.42 -1.00 -12.26
C HIS A 31 -6.85 -2.42 -12.39
N VAL A 32 -5.59 -2.49 -12.81
CA VAL A 32 -4.85 -3.73 -12.97
C VAL A 32 -3.78 -3.80 -11.88
N VAL A 33 -3.79 -4.87 -11.09
CA VAL A 33 -2.85 -5.07 -9.99
C VAL A 33 -2.33 -6.50 -10.03
N GLY A 34 -1.07 -6.71 -9.62
CA GLY A 34 -0.59 -8.05 -9.32
C GLY A 34 -1.34 -8.61 -8.10
N VAL A 35 -1.46 -9.94 -8.01
CA VAL A 35 -2.10 -10.57 -6.84
C VAL A 35 -1.37 -10.16 -5.55
N ARG A 36 -2.10 -9.53 -4.61
CA ARG A 36 -1.60 -9.09 -3.28
C ARG A 36 -2.17 -9.95 -2.15
N ASP A 37 -2.27 -11.25 -2.39
CA ASP A 37 -2.74 -12.19 -1.38
C ASP A 37 -1.79 -12.26 -0.16
N ALA A 38 -2.21 -12.99 0.87
CA ALA A 38 -1.41 -13.09 2.08
C ALA A 38 -0.03 -13.72 1.85
N ASP A 39 0.12 -14.62 0.87
CA ASP A 39 1.39 -15.25 0.58
C ASP A 39 2.35 -14.27 -0.11
N TYR A 40 1.84 -13.37 -0.96
CA TYR A 40 2.60 -12.25 -1.52
C TYR A 40 3.12 -11.33 -0.41
N ILE A 41 2.24 -10.90 0.50
CA ILE A 41 2.59 -9.98 1.60
C ILE A 41 3.61 -10.60 2.55
N GLU A 42 3.46 -11.87 2.92
CA GLU A 42 4.42 -12.56 3.78
C GLU A 42 5.81 -12.61 3.15
N ARG A 43 5.87 -13.09 1.89
CA ARG A 43 7.14 -13.22 1.18
C ARG A 43 7.82 -11.87 1.02
N ARG A 44 7.06 -10.83 0.68
CA ARG A 44 7.62 -9.53 0.31
C ARG A 44 8.02 -8.68 1.51
N TYR A 45 7.20 -8.67 2.57
CA TYR A 45 7.37 -7.72 3.66
C TYR A 45 7.78 -8.37 4.98
N CYS A 46 7.50 -9.65 5.22
CA CYS A 46 7.87 -10.32 6.47
C CYS A 46 9.18 -11.11 6.38
N ARG A 47 9.52 -11.63 5.20
CA ARG A 47 10.74 -12.44 5.00
C ARG A 47 11.90 -11.66 4.40
N HIS A 48 11.81 -10.33 4.34
CA HIS A 48 12.86 -9.50 3.76
C HIS A 48 14.10 -9.50 4.68
N PRO A 49 15.31 -9.85 4.18
CA PRO A 49 16.49 -10.02 5.03
C PRO A 49 17.05 -8.71 5.60
N GLU A 50 16.93 -7.60 4.86
CA GLU A 50 17.62 -6.34 5.20
C GLU A 50 16.70 -5.15 5.57
N LYS A 51 15.45 -5.14 5.13
CA LYS A 51 14.52 -4.01 5.29
C LYS A 51 13.46 -4.33 6.34
N ASN A 52 13.25 -3.37 7.24
CA ASN A 52 12.25 -3.48 8.31
C ASN A 52 10.93 -2.87 7.86
N TYR A 53 10.10 -3.68 7.21
CA TYR A 53 8.72 -3.32 6.90
C TYR A 53 7.82 -3.49 8.12
N ARG A 54 6.86 -2.58 8.27
CA ARG A 54 5.89 -2.57 9.36
C ARG A 54 4.49 -2.67 8.76
N ILE A 55 3.77 -3.73 9.11
CA ILE A 55 2.42 -3.98 8.62
C ILE A 55 1.42 -3.46 9.64
N PHE A 56 0.44 -2.68 9.18
CA PHE A 56 -0.62 -2.14 10.02
C PHE A 56 -1.98 -2.59 9.52
N LEU A 57 -2.88 -2.91 10.46
CA LEU A 57 -4.26 -3.26 10.21
C LEU A 57 -5.21 -2.19 10.73
N LEU A 58 -6.14 -1.79 9.88
CA LEU A 58 -7.27 -0.94 10.22
C LEU A 58 -8.50 -1.80 10.46
N ARG A 59 -9.17 -1.61 11.59
CA ARG A 59 -10.36 -2.38 12.00
C ARG A 59 -11.52 -1.47 12.40
N THR A 60 -12.73 -2.02 12.37
CA THR A 60 -13.87 -1.35 13.00
C THR A 60 -13.66 -1.24 14.52
N ARG A 61 -14.31 -0.28 15.19
CA ARG A 61 -14.14 -0.09 16.66
C ARG A 61 -14.82 -1.19 17.48
N LEU A 62 -15.95 -1.69 16.99
CA LEU A 62 -16.83 -2.62 17.69
C LEU A 62 -16.68 -4.07 17.19
N GLY A 63 -16.06 -4.27 16.02
CA GLY A 63 -15.79 -5.59 15.46
C GLY A 63 -14.30 -5.78 15.21
N GLN A 64 -13.81 -7.00 15.37
CA GLN A 64 -12.43 -7.33 15.01
C GLN A 64 -12.22 -7.48 13.50
N ARG A 65 -13.24 -7.23 12.67
CA ARG A 65 -13.14 -7.38 11.21
C ARG A 65 -12.11 -6.39 10.63
N PRO A 66 -11.13 -6.88 9.84
CA PRO A 66 -10.19 -6.03 9.14
C PRO A 66 -10.92 -5.26 8.02
N LEU A 67 -10.55 -3.98 7.88
CA LEU A 67 -11.08 -3.08 6.87
C LEU A 67 -10.04 -2.77 5.78
N ALA A 68 -8.78 -2.69 6.19
CA ALA A 68 -7.66 -2.46 5.31
C ALA A 68 -6.37 -2.88 6.01
N ALA A 69 -5.34 -3.13 5.23
CA ALA A 69 -3.97 -3.23 5.68
C ALA A 69 -3.10 -2.27 4.88
N PHE A 70 -1.99 -1.84 5.46
CA PHE A 70 -0.96 -1.09 4.74
C PHE A 70 0.41 -1.37 5.31
N VAL A 71 1.43 -1.12 4.49
CA VAL A 71 2.83 -1.40 4.82
C VAL A 71 3.62 -0.10 4.81
N LEU A 72 4.36 0.15 5.89
CA LEU A 72 5.30 1.25 5.99
C LEU A 72 6.74 0.76 6.01
N ARG A 73 7.64 1.54 5.43
CA ARG A 73 9.10 1.42 5.59
C ARG A 73 9.66 2.71 6.17
N ALA A 74 10.52 2.62 7.17
CA ALA A 74 11.28 3.79 7.61
C ALA A 74 12.36 4.12 6.56
N THR A 75 12.43 5.37 6.11
CA THR A 75 13.37 5.81 5.06
C THR A 75 14.53 6.65 5.61
N GLY A 76 14.61 6.81 6.94
CA GLY A 76 15.59 7.66 7.61
C GLY A 76 15.07 9.10 7.77
N GLY A 77 15.92 9.98 8.30
CA GLY A 77 15.59 11.38 8.56
C GLY A 77 16.52 11.98 9.62
N GLU A 78 16.52 13.30 9.75
CA GLU A 78 17.23 13.99 10.82
C GLU A 78 16.81 13.44 12.20
N PRO A 79 17.70 13.43 13.20
CA PRO A 79 17.32 13.07 14.58
C PRO A 79 16.10 13.87 15.04
N GLY A 80 14.98 13.18 15.32
CA GLY A 80 13.70 13.80 15.69
C GLY A 80 12.72 14.06 14.53
N ALA A 81 13.03 13.63 13.30
CA ALA A 81 12.17 13.77 12.12
C ALA A 81 12.19 12.48 11.26
N ALA A 82 11.77 11.35 11.83
CA ALA A 82 11.71 10.09 11.09
C ALA A 82 10.77 10.19 9.88
N SER A 83 11.24 9.79 8.70
CA SER A 83 10.40 9.71 7.50
C SER A 83 10.00 8.27 7.24
N TYR A 84 8.79 8.10 6.69
CA TYR A 84 8.26 6.81 6.32
C TYR A 84 7.75 6.86 4.88
N GLU A 85 7.86 5.72 4.22
CA GLU A 85 7.29 5.47 2.90
C GLU A 85 6.13 4.49 3.03
N LEU A 86 5.01 4.82 2.39
CA LEU A 86 3.87 3.93 2.22
C LEU A 86 4.14 2.99 1.04
N MET A 87 4.49 1.75 1.38
CA MET A 87 4.97 0.76 0.42
C MET A 87 3.82 0.05 -0.29
N ASP A 88 2.72 -0.21 0.43
CA ASP A 88 1.58 -0.96 -0.10
C ASP A 88 0.30 -0.64 0.68
N VAL A 89 -0.84 -0.81 0.02
CA VAL A 89 -2.19 -0.65 0.60
C VAL A 89 -3.09 -1.75 0.09
N LEU A 90 -3.69 -2.50 1.02
CA LEU A 90 -4.74 -3.49 0.76
C LEU A 90 -6.04 -2.96 1.34
N ALA A 91 -6.82 -2.28 0.50
CA ALA A 91 -8.08 -1.68 0.92
C ALA A 91 -9.06 -1.63 -0.26
N PRO A 92 -10.38 -1.69 0.01
CA PRO A 92 -11.37 -1.25 -0.97
C PRO A 92 -11.06 0.16 -1.48
N LEU A 93 -11.29 0.45 -2.76
CA LEU A 93 -10.94 1.73 -3.38
C LEU A 93 -11.52 2.92 -2.64
N GLU A 94 -12.77 2.82 -2.21
CA GLU A 94 -13.47 3.86 -1.47
C GLU A 94 -12.87 4.14 -0.08
N ARG A 95 -11.96 3.28 0.41
CA ARG A 95 -11.28 3.43 1.71
C ARG A 95 -9.84 3.88 1.62
N VAL A 96 -9.26 3.99 0.42
CA VAL A 96 -7.85 4.35 0.24
C VAL A 96 -7.53 5.70 0.89
N ALA A 97 -8.35 6.72 0.66
CA ALA A 97 -8.18 8.03 1.28
C ALA A 97 -8.22 7.98 2.82
N GLU A 98 -9.06 7.10 3.39
CA GLU A 98 -9.11 6.86 4.84
C GLU A 98 -7.83 6.18 5.33
N VAL A 99 -7.30 5.19 4.60
CA VAL A 99 -6.01 4.54 4.93
C VAL A 99 -4.88 5.54 4.93
N VAL A 100 -4.77 6.38 3.90
CA VAL A 100 -3.76 7.45 3.81
C VAL A 100 -3.88 8.41 5.01
N HIS A 101 -5.10 8.78 5.38
CA HIS A 101 -5.33 9.61 6.56
C HIS A 101 -4.87 8.93 7.85
N GLN A 102 -5.17 7.64 8.05
CA GLN A 102 -4.71 6.91 9.24
C GLN A 102 -3.18 6.73 9.25
N ALA A 103 -2.55 6.50 8.10
CA ALA A 103 -1.09 6.42 7.97
C ALA A 103 -0.43 7.76 8.37
N ARG A 104 -0.98 8.90 7.95
CA ARG A 104 -0.51 10.24 8.37
C ARG A 104 -0.68 10.48 9.88
N ARG A 105 -1.80 10.03 10.47
CA ARG A 105 -2.00 10.12 11.93
C ARG A 105 -1.02 9.23 12.71
N LEU A 106 -0.77 8.03 12.19
CA LEU A 106 0.20 7.10 12.76
C LEU A 106 1.61 7.69 12.69
N LEU A 107 1.99 8.30 11.57
CA LEU A 107 3.29 8.98 11.41
C LEU A 107 3.54 9.95 12.56
N VAL A 108 2.58 10.82 12.88
CA VAL A 108 2.71 11.79 13.99
C VAL A 108 2.86 11.07 15.33
N ALA A 109 2.11 10.00 15.57
CA ALA A 109 2.23 9.20 16.80
C ALA A 109 3.59 8.48 16.91
N LEU A 110 4.25 8.20 15.80
CA LEU A 110 5.60 7.66 15.73
C LEU A 110 6.69 8.74 15.81
N GLY A 111 6.32 10.02 15.98
CA GLY A 111 7.27 11.13 15.97
C GLY A 111 7.87 11.42 14.59
N GLY A 112 7.22 10.97 13.52
CA GLY A 112 7.68 11.18 12.16
C GLY A 112 7.19 12.49 11.55
N ALA A 113 7.92 12.97 10.53
CA ALA A 113 7.69 14.27 9.90
C ALA A 113 7.07 14.15 8.49
N VAL A 114 7.50 13.15 7.71
CA VAL A 114 7.11 13.00 6.30
C VAL A 114 6.61 11.59 6.01
N LEU A 115 5.48 11.50 5.30
CA LEU A 115 5.00 10.27 4.67
C LEU A 115 5.10 10.44 3.16
N THR A 116 5.92 9.63 2.50
CA THR A 116 6.02 9.57 1.04
C THR A 116 5.32 8.33 0.51
N ALA A 117 4.94 8.36 -0.76
CA ALA A 117 4.45 7.19 -1.48
C ALA A 117 4.88 7.31 -2.95
N TRP A 118 5.37 6.23 -3.52
CA TRP A 118 5.52 6.11 -4.97
C TRP A 118 4.26 5.44 -5.49
N LEU A 119 3.70 5.98 -6.57
CA LEU A 119 2.44 5.53 -7.13
C LEU A 119 2.41 5.79 -8.63
N SER A 120 1.76 4.91 -9.38
CA SER A 120 1.36 5.20 -10.75
C SER A 120 0.30 6.31 -10.79
N ASP A 121 0.31 7.13 -11.83
CA ASP A 121 -0.59 8.28 -11.99
C ASP A 121 -2.07 7.92 -11.85
N ALA A 122 -2.44 6.71 -12.28
CA ALA A 122 -3.77 6.15 -12.18
C ALA A 122 -4.33 6.15 -10.74
N LEU A 123 -3.44 6.07 -9.74
CA LEU A 123 -3.80 6.01 -8.33
C LEU A 123 -3.89 7.39 -7.67
N LEU A 124 -3.41 8.45 -8.33
CA LEU A 124 -3.37 9.79 -7.74
C LEU A 124 -4.76 10.28 -7.27
N PRO A 125 -5.86 10.09 -8.03
CA PRO A 125 -7.18 10.54 -7.58
C PRO A 125 -7.66 9.88 -6.28
N VAL A 126 -7.30 8.62 -6.02
CA VAL A 126 -7.74 7.89 -4.82
C VAL A 126 -6.81 8.10 -3.62
N PHE A 127 -5.50 8.27 -3.84
CA PHE A 127 -4.52 8.53 -2.78
C PHE A 127 -4.45 9.99 -2.36
N ASN A 128 -4.69 10.93 -3.28
CA ASN A 128 -4.68 12.37 -3.03
C ASN A 128 -6.07 13.00 -3.21
N ALA A 129 -7.12 12.28 -2.80
CA ALA A 129 -8.52 12.69 -3.00
C ALA A 129 -8.86 14.08 -2.42
N ASN A 130 -8.12 14.56 -1.42
CA ASN A 130 -8.30 15.88 -0.81
C ASN A 130 -7.27 16.93 -1.28
N GLY A 131 -6.39 16.58 -2.22
CA GLY A 131 -5.35 17.46 -2.75
C GLY A 131 -4.28 17.90 -1.72
N ALA A 132 -4.21 17.27 -0.55
CA ALA A 132 -3.35 17.72 0.53
C ALA A 132 -1.90 17.20 0.45
N ALA A 133 -1.58 16.34 -0.52
CA ALA A 133 -0.21 15.90 -0.78
C ALA A 133 0.45 16.75 -1.86
N ALA A 134 1.72 17.10 -1.66
CA ALA A 134 2.57 17.58 -2.75
C ALA A 134 2.84 16.41 -3.70
N VAL A 135 2.68 16.66 -5.00
CA VAL A 135 2.88 15.66 -6.05
C VAL A 135 4.09 16.09 -6.87
N GLN A 136 5.01 15.16 -7.06
CA GLN A 136 6.18 15.33 -7.91
C GLN A 136 6.18 14.21 -8.95
N ASP A 137 6.19 14.59 -10.22
CA ASP A 137 6.41 13.64 -11.31
C ASP A 137 7.87 13.17 -11.28
N LEU A 138 8.08 11.87 -11.46
CA LEU A 138 9.39 11.25 -11.47
C LEU A 138 9.89 10.99 -12.91
N ASP A 139 9.08 11.28 -13.93
CA ASP A 139 9.32 10.97 -15.34
C ASP A 139 9.63 9.47 -15.57
N VAL A 140 9.10 8.59 -14.70
CA VAL A 140 9.27 7.14 -14.77
C VAL A 140 8.17 6.53 -15.60
N ILE A 141 8.55 5.89 -16.71
CA ILE A 141 7.63 5.22 -17.61
C ILE A 141 7.43 3.76 -17.19
N VAL A 142 6.18 3.32 -17.06
CA VAL A 142 5.83 1.89 -16.87
C VAL A 142 5.78 1.22 -18.25
N PRO A 143 6.74 0.34 -18.60
CA PRO A 143 6.73 -0.31 -19.90
C PRO A 143 5.63 -1.37 -19.99
N GLY A 144 4.92 -1.41 -21.13
CA GLY A 144 4.04 -2.52 -21.46
C GLY A 144 4.83 -3.71 -22.02
N ASN A 145 4.37 -4.93 -21.74
CA ASN A 145 4.89 -6.14 -22.37
C ASN A 145 3.92 -6.65 -23.44
N GLY A 146 4.28 -6.49 -24.72
CA GLY A 146 3.55 -7.03 -25.87
C GLY A 146 4.11 -8.36 -26.42
N TRP A 147 5.14 -8.93 -25.79
CA TRP A 147 5.87 -10.10 -26.30
C TRP A 147 5.27 -11.43 -25.84
N THR A 148 4.51 -11.43 -24.74
CA THR A 148 3.86 -12.61 -24.19
C THR A 148 2.34 -12.49 -24.29
N GLN A 149 1.63 -13.62 -24.29
CA GLN A 149 0.17 -13.59 -24.19
C GLN A 149 -0.26 -12.88 -22.89
N GLY A 150 -1.06 -11.83 -23.03
CA GLY A 150 -1.55 -11.00 -21.94
C GLY A 150 -2.63 -10.04 -22.45
N PRO A 151 -3.21 -9.20 -21.57
CA PRO A 151 -4.13 -8.17 -21.99
C PRO A 151 -3.50 -7.25 -23.04
N ALA A 152 -4.31 -6.75 -23.96
CA ALA A 152 -3.84 -5.80 -24.98
C ALA A 152 -3.25 -4.55 -24.31
N HIS A 153 -2.19 -3.97 -24.89
CA HIS A 153 -1.47 -2.84 -24.30
C HIS A 153 -2.42 -1.67 -23.96
N GLU A 154 -3.36 -1.37 -24.86
CA GLU A 154 -4.35 -0.31 -24.73
C GLU A 154 -5.25 -0.50 -23.51
N THR A 155 -5.43 -1.75 -23.06
CA THR A 155 -6.22 -2.08 -21.87
C THR A 155 -5.44 -1.95 -20.56
N LEU A 156 -4.13 -1.68 -20.62
CA LEU A 156 -3.24 -1.57 -19.46
C LEU A 156 -2.79 -0.13 -19.20
N VAL A 157 -2.71 0.70 -20.25
CA VAL A 157 -2.29 2.10 -20.16
C VAL A 157 -3.16 2.86 -19.17
N GLY A 158 -2.52 3.50 -18.18
CA GLY A 158 -3.22 4.31 -17.17
C GLY A 158 -4.08 3.52 -16.19
N ARG A 159 -3.93 2.20 -16.11
CA ARG A 159 -4.75 1.34 -15.22
C ARG A 159 -3.96 0.64 -14.13
N TRP A 160 -2.65 0.57 -14.28
CA TRP A 160 -1.78 -0.10 -13.32
C TRP A 160 -1.92 0.49 -11.92
N TRP A 161 -2.15 -0.38 -10.94
CA TRP A 161 -1.95 -0.13 -9.52
C TRP A 161 -0.53 -0.56 -9.18
N LEU A 162 0.39 0.41 -9.14
CA LEU A 162 1.78 0.19 -8.76
C LEU A 162 2.13 1.13 -7.63
N MET A 163 2.83 0.60 -6.63
CA MET A 163 3.34 1.38 -5.50
C MET A 163 4.84 1.18 -5.32
N GLY A 164 5.48 1.88 -4.37
CA GLY A 164 6.91 1.67 -4.06
C GLY A 164 7.24 0.21 -3.73
N GLY A 165 6.26 -0.51 -3.19
CA GLY A 165 6.30 -1.95 -3.00
C GLY A 165 6.50 -2.74 -4.29
N ASP A 166 6.19 -2.25 -5.49
CA ASP A 166 6.42 -2.97 -6.76
C ASP A 166 7.83 -2.80 -7.32
N THR A 167 8.50 -1.71 -6.97
CA THR A 167 9.85 -1.39 -7.44
C THR A 167 10.95 -1.88 -6.50
N ASP A 168 10.57 -2.43 -5.35
CA ASP A 168 11.50 -2.90 -4.35
C ASP A 168 12.04 -4.30 -4.68
N PHE A 169 12.99 -4.37 -5.61
CA PHE A 169 13.60 -5.62 -6.04
C PHE A 169 14.74 -6.05 -5.10
N HIS A 170 15.04 -7.35 -5.15
CA HIS A 170 16.11 -8.04 -4.43
C HIS A 170 17.10 -8.64 -5.41
#